data_AF-A0A183AMU5-F1
#
_entry.id   AF-A0A183AMU5-F1
#
_cell.length_a   1.000
_cell.length_b   1.000
_cell.length_c   1.000
_cell.angle_alpha   90.00
_cell.angle_beta   90.00
_cell.angle_gamma   90.00
#
_symmetry.space_group_name_H-M   'P 1'
#
loop_
_entity.id
_entity.type
_entity.pdbx_description
1 polymer ?
#
loop_
_entity_poly.entity_id
_entity_poly.type
_entity_poly.pdbx_seq_one_letter_code
_entity_poly.pdbx_strand_id
1 'polypeptide(L)'
;MAVGRVLILTTLTSALRIPVTCKIRILPKLEDTLELVRLIESTGVSAITVHGRTIQERPQHRNHDEVIREIAKTVSIPVIANGGSKDTINKYEDIEFFRQQTGASGVMIARAAMWYPAIFRPLSDNDSPILLHDIIREYLVLAMRYGHHITGAKYCIQQMLHLEGDTPLFLDTLAAADMEQLCSVWGVLEKCRRTNQTEECNHHFTNGTSRDTEAGTLLESELPDGKRPRLETDPTPAVQQSDPVQKTIERHIPFERRYWPVHGVTPKQILIAHCQKQKMQLPEFITASFNQIPIRLSLVLSPIEQREARLFFSTVIHDNVRYHNTFGCKSKKFSEQAASLVCLEALGIPDGRLPRNN
;
A
#
# COMPACT_ATOMS: atom_id res chain seq x y z
N MET A 1 -5.59 26.38 -5.02
CA MET A 1 -5.56 24.90 -4.83
C MET A 1 -6.64 24.13 -5.62
N ALA A 2 -7.75 24.75 -6.04
CA ALA A 2 -8.80 24.08 -6.81
C ALA A 2 -8.39 23.73 -8.27
N VAL A 3 -7.64 24.63 -8.94
CA VAL A 3 -7.26 24.51 -10.37
C VAL A 3 -6.53 23.19 -10.69
N GLY A 4 -5.64 22.72 -9.82
CA GLY A 4 -4.87 21.49 -10.07
C GLY A 4 -5.69 20.19 -9.94
N ARG A 5 -6.76 20.18 -9.13
CA ARG A 5 -7.57 18.96 -8.91
C ARG A 5 -8.54 18.71 -10.07
N VAL A 6 -9.10 19.79 -10.59
CA VAL A 6 -9.95 19.78 -11.79
C VAL A 6 -9.18 19.25 -12.99
N LEU A 7 -7.90 19.66 -13.13
CA LEU A 7 -7.06 19.24 -14.23
C LEU A 7 -6.88 17.72 -14.28
N ILE A 8 -6.67 17.07 -13.12
CA ILE A 8 -6.49 15.61 -13.06
C ILE A 8 -7.74 14.89 -13.56
N LEU A 9 -8.91 15.21 -12.98
CA LEU A 9 -10.15 14.52 -13.35
C LEU A 9 -10.54 14.80 -14.80
N THR A 10 -10.44 16.05 -15.25
CA THR A 10 -10.76 16.43 -16.64
C THR A 10 -9.83 15.73 -17.63
N THR A 11 -8.54 15.60 -17.32
CA THR A 11 -7.59 14.87 -18.17
C THR A 11 -7.95 13.39 -18.27
N LEU A 12 -8.31 12.76 -17.14
CA LEU A 12 -8.68 11.34 -17.12
C LEU A 12 -9.99 11.08 -17.86
N THR A 13 -11.03 11.88 -17.62
CA THR A 13 -12.35 11.71 -18.22
C THR A 13 -12.35 11.96 -19.73
N SER A 14 -11.48 12.85 -20.22
CA SER A 14 -11.34 13.12 -21.66
C SER A 14 -10.43 12.13 -22.39
N ALA A 15 -9.45 11.51 -21.69
CA ALA A 15 -8.51 10.57 -22.31
C ALA A 15 -8.96 9.10 -22.26
N LEU A 16 -9.75 8.71 -21.25
CA LEU A 16 -10.11 7.31 -21.01
C LEU A 16 -11.51 6.99 -21.54
N ARG A 17 -11.66 5.78 -22.10
CA ARG A 17 -12.96 5.23 -22.54
C ARG A 17 -13.71 4.48 -21.43
N ILE A 18 -13.05 4.25 -20.30
CA ILE A 18 -13.63 3.59 -19.12
C ILE A 18 -14.17 4.64 -18.14
N PRO A 19 -15.21 4.32 -17.36
CA PRO A 19 -15.77 5.25 -16.37
C PRO A 19 -14.72 5.71 -15.36
N VAL A 20 -14.58 7.03 -15.21
CA VAL A 20 -13.70 7.63 -14.20
C VAL A 20 -14.57 8.05 -13.01
N THR A 21 -14.21 7.56 -11.83
CA THR A 21 -14.88 7.95 -10.57
C THR A 21 -13.87 8.55 -9.61
N CYS A 22 -14.35 9.23 -8.56
CA CYS A 22 -13.48 9.71 -7.50
C CYS A 22 -14.09 9.49 -6.12
N LYS A 23 -13.23 9.50 -5.09
CA LYS A 23 -13.64 9.37 -3.69
C LYS A 23 -13.15 10.57 -2.89
N ILE A 24 -14.06 11.20 -2.15
CA ILE A 24 -13.77 12.36 -1.32
C ILE A 24 -14.17 12.17 0.14
N ARG A 25 -13.69 13.09 0.97
CA ARG A 25 -14.20 13.39 2.31
C ARG A 25 -14.88 14.75 2.26
N ILE A 26 -15.87 14.97 3.12
CA ILE A 26 -16.56 16.26 3.24
C ILE A 26 -15.62 17.34 3.77
N LEU A 27 -15.95 18.60 3.49
CA LEU A 27 -15.26 19.76 4.05
C LEU A 27 -15.98 20.24 5.32
N PRO A 28 -15.33 21.08 6.16
CA PRO A 28 -15.95 21.54 7.41
C PRO A 28 -17.26 22.32 7.23
N LYS A 29 -17.42 23.00 6.10
CA LYS A 29 -18.64 23.72 5.74
C LYS A 29 -19.40 22.96 4.65
N LEU A 30 -20.73 22.97 4.76
CA LEU A 30 -21.60 22.33 3.78
C LEU A 30 -21.45 23.01 2.42
N GLU A 31 -21.44 24.35 2.39
CA GLU A 31 -21.37 25.15 1.18
C GLU A 31 -20.10 24.85 0.38
N ASP A 32 -18.95 24.80 1.05
CA ASP A 32 -17.66 24.45 0.44
C ASP A 32 -17.70 23.03 -0.13
N THR A 33 -18.37 22.11 0.56
CA THR A 33 -18.54 20.72 0.09
C THR A 33 -19.41 20.67 -1.16
N LEU A 34 -20.52 21.41 -1.18
CA LEU A 34 -21.43 21.49 -2.32
C LEU A 34 -20.77 22.15 -3.54
N GLU A 35 -19.96 23.18 -3.34
CA GLU A 35 -19.16 23.80 -4.41
C GLU A 35 -18.15 22.79 -4.98
N LEU A 36 -17.45 22.06 -4.11
CA LEU A 36 -16.47 21.05 -4.53
C LEU A 36 -17.10 19.94 -5.37
N VAL A 37 -18.26 19.40 -4.96
CA VAL A 37 -18.89 18.29 -5.70
C VAL A 37 -19.45 18.74 -7.05
N ARG A 38 -19.96 19.97 -7.18
CA ARG A 38 -20.36 20.55 -8.48
C ARG A 38 -19.16 20.72 -9.40
N LEU A 39 -18.03 21.18 -8.85
CA LEU A 39 -16.79 21.31 -9.60
C LEU A 39 -16.24 19.95 -10.03
N ILE A 40 -16.39 18.92 -9.22
CA ILE A 40 -16.01 17.54 -9.59
C ILE A 40 -16.93 17.02 -10.69
N GLU A 41 -18.25 17.17 -10.55
CA GLU A 41 -19.23 16.75 -11.54
C GLU A 41 -18.96 17.38 -12.91
N SER A 42 -18.61 18.67 -12.97
CA SER A 42 -18.32 19.36 -14.23
C SER A 42 -17.11 18.82 -14.99
N THR A 43 -16.28 17.98 -14.36
CA THR A 43 -15.16 17.29 -15.03
C THR A 43 -15.59 16.07 -15.83
N GLY A 44 -16.85 15.63 -15.73
CA GLY A 44 -17.37 14.46 -16.45
C GLY A 44 -17.12 13.12 -15.76
N VAL A 45 -16.85 13.10 -14.45
CA VAL A 45 -16.77 11.84 -13.70
C VAL A 45 -18.11 11.11 -13.73
N SER A 46 -18.06 9.78 -13.81
CA SER A 46 -19.26 8.95 -13.93
C SER A 46 -19.99 8.72 -12.60
N ALA A 47 -19.31 8.88 -11.47
CA ALA A 47 -19.88 8.79 -10.12
C ALA A 47 -18.91 9.39 -9.09
N ILE A 48 -19.45 9.78 -7.92
CA ILE A 48 -18.66 10.25 -6.79
C ILE A 48 -18.95 9.44 -5.52
N THR A 49 -17.90 8.94 -4.87
CA THR A 49 -18.01 8.33 -3.54
C THR A 49 -17.73 9.37 -2.47
N VAL A 50 -18.66 9.55 -1.54
CA VAL A 50 -18.53 10.52 -0.45
C VAL A 50 -18.43 9.80 0.88
N HIS A 51 -17.28 9.96 1.55
CA HIS A 51 -17.16 9.63 2.96
C HIS A 51 -17.62 10.83 3.78
N GLY A 52 -18.73 10.67 4.51
CA GLY A 52 -19.35 11.70 5.38
C GLY A 52 -18.53 12.07 6.63
N ARG A 53 -17.21 12.01 6.58
CA ARG A 53 -16.32 12.52 7.63
C ARG A 53 -15.33 13.50 7.03
N THR A 54 -15.02 14.58 7.75
CA THR A 54 -13.94 15.51 7.41
C THR A 54 -12.57 14.83 7.55
N ILE A 55 -11.51 15.46 7.07
CA ILE A 55 -10.13 14.93 7.16
C ILE A 55 -9.67 14.74 8.62
N GLN A 56 -10.10 15.64 9.51
CA GLN A 56 -9.71 15.60 10.93
C GLN A 56 -10.48 14.54 11.72
N GLU A 57 -11.68 14.19 11.25
CA GLU A 57 -12.51 13.19 11.89
C GLU A 57 -11.96 11.77 11.73
N ARG A 58 -11.98 11.08 12.86
CA ARG A 58 -11.54 9.70 13.05
C ARG A 58 -12.73 8.74 13.09
N PRO A 59 -12.51 7.42 12.96
CA PRO A 59 -13.60 6.45 12.84
C PRO A 59 -14.59 6.38 14.03
N GLN A 60 -14.22 6.93 15.20
CA GLN A 60 -15.11 7.09 16.35
C GLN A 60 -16.05 8.29 16.29
N HIS A 61 -15.77 9.27 15.41
CA HIS A 61 -16.67 10.39 15.17
C HIS A 61 -17.81 9.90 14.29
N ARG A 62 -19.02 10.40 14.54
CA ARG A 62 -20.21 10.05 13.77
C ARG A 62 -20.03 10.42 12.30
N ASN A 63 -20.64 9.65 11.40
CA ASN A 63 -20.72 9.99 9.98
C ASN A 63 -21.84 11.02 9.75
N HIS A 64 -21.56 12.03 8.94
CA HIS A 64 -22.48 13.10 8.54
C HIS A 64 -23.34 12.66 7.35
N ASP A 65 -24.33 11.82 7.64
CA ASP A 65 -25.23 11.24 6.62
C ASP A 65 -26.09 12.31 5.95
N GLU A 66 -26.44 13.36 6.69
CA GLU A 66 -27.17 14.54 6.22
C GLU A 66 -26.40 15.30 5.14
N VAL A 67 -25.07 15.41 5.26
CA VAL A 67 -24.24 16.08 4.25
C VAL A 67 -24.19 15.24 2.97
N ILE A 68 -24.10 13.91 3.09
CA ILE A 68 -24.18 13.02 1.93
C ILE A 68 -25.53 13.17 1.22
N ARG A 69 -26.62 13.31 2.00
CA ARG A 69 -27.97 13.54 1.46
C ARG A 69 -28.08 14.84 0.69
N GLU A 70 -27.53 15.93 1.21
CA GLU A 70 -27.54 17.21 0.49
C GLU A 70 -26.69 17.17 -0.78
N ILE A 71 -25.56 16.44 -0.77
CA ILE A 71 -24.76 16.21 -1.98
C ILE A 71 -25.57 15.42 -3.02
N ALA A 72 -26.22 14.32 -2.62
CA ALA A 72 -27.01 13.48 -3.52
C ALA A 72 -28.17 14.23 -4.21
N LYS A 73 -28.73 15.26 -3.57
CA LYS A 73 -29.72 16.17 -4.18
C LYS A 73 -29.11 17.21 -5.11
N THR A 74 -27.84 17.54 -4.91
CA THR A 74 -27.17 18.68 -5.56
C THR A 74 -26.60 18.34 -6.93
N VAL A 75 -26.11 17.11 -7.11
CA VAL A 75 -25.48 16.65 -8.35
C VAL A 75 -26.39 15.66 -9.09
N SER A 76 -26.25 15.59 -10.41
CA SER A 76 -27.00 14.68 -11.29
C SER A 76 -26.32 13.32 -11.45
N ILE A 77 -25.00 13.24 -11.22
CA ILE A 77 -24.25 11.98 -11.26
C ILE A 77 -24.55 11.08 -10.04
N PRO A 78 -24.43 9.75 -10.16
CA PRO A 78 -24.58 8.84 -9.03
C PRO A 78 -23.65 9.17 -7.85
N VAL A 79 -24.23 9.26 -6.66
CA VAL A 79 -23.50 9.41 -5.39
C VAL A 79 -23.45 8.06 -4.67
N ILE A 80 -22.25 7.68 -4.22
CA ILE A 80 -22.00 6.46 -3.47
C ILE A 80 -21.66 6.84 -2.02
N ALA A 81 -22.54 6.50 -1.08
CA ALA A 81 -22.35 6.81 0.33
C ALA A 81 -21.29 5.92 0.98
N ASN A 82 -20.41 6.50 1.79
CA ASN A 82 -19.37 5.78 2.53
C ASN A 82 -19.23 6.30 3.96
N GLY A 83 -18.78 5.42 4.86
CA GLY A 83 -18.46 5.76 6.25
C GLY A 83 -19.34 5.08 7.29
N GLY A 84 -20.45 4.45 6.88
CA GLY A 84 -21.47 3.89 7.78
C GLY A 84 -21.11 2.60 8.52
N SER A 85 -20.00 1.91 8.21
CA SER A 85 -19.61 0.67 8.93
C SER A 85 -19.48 0.91 10.44
N LYS A 86 -19.98 -0.02 11.27
CA LYS A 86 -20.06 0.04 12.75
C LYS A 86 -21.11 0.99 13.31
N ASP A 87 -21.31 2.14 12.67
CA ASP A 87 -22.26 3.15 13.16
C ASP A 87 -23.69 2.81 12.73
N THR A 88 -23.86 2.60 11.43
CA THR A 88 -25.16 2.30 10.81
C THR A 88 -25.20 0.90 10.22
N ILE A 89 -24.08 0.45 9.63
CA ILE A 89 -24.00 -0.82 8.90
C ILE A 89 -23.27 -1.87 9.74
N ASN A 90 -24.03 -2.85 10.23
CA ASN A 90 -23.55 -4.03 10.94
C ASN A 90 -23.98 -5.35 10.28
N LYS A 91 -25.08 -5.34 9.52
CA LYS A 91 -25.61 -6.49 8.77
C LYS A 91 -26.09 -6.08 7.37
N TYR A 92 -26.50 -7.05 6.55
CA TYR A 92 -26.86 -6.84 5.15
C TYR A 92 -28.02 -5.83 4.99
N GLU A 93 -29.07 -5.93 5.81
CA GLU A 93 -30.26 -5.07 5.68
C GLU A 93 -29.94 -3.59 5.96
N ASP A 94 -28.93 -3.34 6.79
CA ASP A 94 -28.50 -1.98 7.14
C ASP A 94 -27.90 -1.23 5.93
N ILE A 95 -27.43 -1.95 4.91
CA ILE A 95 -26.87 -1.36 3.69
C ILE A 95 -27.95 -0.56 2.97
N GLU A 96 -29.13 -1.15 2.79
CA GLU A 96 -30.26 -0.48 2.15
C GLU A 96 -30.81 0.65 3.02
N PHE A 97 -30.87 0.45 4.34
CA PHE A 97 -31.24 1.52 5.27
C PHE A 97 -30.30 2.74 5.13
N PHE A 98 -28.98 2.52 5.13
CA PHE A 98 -27.99 3.59 4.98
C PHE A 98 -28.09 4.27 3.60
N ARG A 99 -28.36 3.50 2.55
CA ARG A 99 -28.59 4.04 1.20
C ARG A 99 -29.80 4.97 1.18
N GLN A 100 -30.94 4.54 1.73
CA GLN A 100 -32.16 5.34 1.81
C GLN A 100 -31.99 6.59 2.67
N GLN A 101 -31.36 6.43 3.84
CA GLN A 101 -31.08 7.54 4.76
C GLN A 101 -30.18 8.61 4.11
N THR A 102 -29.23 8.22 3.28
CA THR A 102 -28.36 9.19 2.58
C THR A 102 -28.93 9.65 1.25
N GLY A 103 -30.03 9.07 0.75
CA GLY A 103 -30.54 9.35 -0.59
C GLY A 103 -29.57 9.00 -1.72
N ALA A 104 -28.51 8.25 -1.41
CA ALA A 104 -27.46 7.91 -2.36
C ALA A 104 -27.92 6.84 -3.36
N SER A 105 -27.26 6.80 -4.52
CA SER A 105 -27.51 5.78 -5.55
C SER A 105 -26.92 4.42 -5.15
N GLY A 106 -25.89 4.39 -4.30
CA GLY A 106 -25.28 3.17 -3.82
C GLY A 106 -24.47 3.38 -2.54
N VAL A 107 -23.87 2.29 -2.02
CA VAL A 107 -23.11 2.29 -0.78
C VAL A 107 -21.75 1.62 -0.99
N MET A 108 -20.69 2.24 -0.50
CA MET A 108 -19.35 1.65 -0.41
C MET A 108 -19.04 1.27 1.04
N ILE A 109 -18.72 0.00 1.26
CA ILE A 109 -18.44 -0.57 2.59
C ILE A 109 -16.94 -0.89 2.67
N ALA A 110 -16.31 -0.52 3.79
CA ALA A 110 -14.88 -0.80 4.02
C ALA A 110 -14.66 -1.65 5.28
N ARG A 111 -14.84 -1.09 6.48
CA ARG A 111 -14.54 -1.79 7.74
C ARG A 111 -15.40 -3.05 7.92
N ALA A 112 -16.71 -2.97 7.70
CA ALA A 112 -17.58 -4.12 7.88
C ALA A 112 -17.22 -5.28 6.92
N ALA A 113 -16.88 -4.97 5.66
CA ALA A 113 -16.41 -5.97 4.71
C ALA A 113 -15.02 -6.53 5.05
N MET A 114 -14.14 -5.70 5.62
CA MET A 114 -12.81 -6.13 6.08
C MET A 114 -12.89 -7.09 7.28
N TRP A 115 -13.88 -6.90 8.17
CA TRP A 115 -14.13 -7.78 9.31
C TRP A 115 -14.89 -9.04 8.91
N TYR A 116 -15.89 -8.89 8.04
CA TYR A 116 -16.76 -9.97 7.61
C TYR A 116 -17.17 -9.76 6.14
N PRO A 117 -16.43 -10.33 5.18
CA PRO A 117 -16.70 -10.16 3.74
C PRO A 117 -18.10 -10.58 3.31
N ALA A 118 -18.72 -11.53 4.01
CA ALA A 118 -20.09 -11.97 3.75
C ALA A 118 -21.17 -10.94 4.16
N ILE A 119 -20.78 -9.73 4.59
CA ILE A 119 -21.70 -8.59 4.79
C ILE A 119 -22.55 -8.28 3.53
N PHE A 120 -22.06 -8.66 2.35
CA PHE A 120 -22.76 -8.47 1.07
C PHE A 120 -23.72 -9.62 0.71
N ARG A 121 -23.77 -10.69 1.52
CA ARG A 121 -24.70 -11.80 1.28
C ARG A 121 -26.04 -11.49 1.95
N PRO A 122 -27.16 -11.47 1.20
CA PRO A 122 -28.48 -11.47 1.81
C PRO A 122 -28.68 -12.76 2.59
N LEU A 123 -29.16 -12.67 3.83
CA LEU A 123 -29.57 -13.83 4.59
C LEU A 123 -31.07 -14.05 4.37
N SER A 124 -31.46 -15.25 3.95
CA SER A 124 -32.84 -15.72 4.04
C SER A 124 -33.11 -16.35 5.41
N ASP A 125 -34.37 -16.41 5.82
CA ASP A 125 -34.79 -16.99 7.12
C ASP A 125 -34.33 -18.45 7.32
N ASN A 126 -34.08 -19.18 6.22
CA ASN A 126 -33.62 -20.56 6.22
C ASN A 126 -32.09 -20.72 6.08
N ASP A 127 -31.35 -19.62 5.90
CA ASP A 127 -29.90 -19.69 5.70
C ASP A 127 -29.18 -19.79 7.04
N SER A 128 -28.29 -20.77 7.15
CA SER A 128 -27.33 -20.78 8.26
C SER A 128 -26.32 -19.64 8.08
N PRO A 129 -25.96 -18.92 9.15
CA PRO A 129 -24.95 -17.88 9.07
C PRO A 129 -23.61 -18.48 8.63
N ILE A 130 -22.94 -17.84 7.67
CA ILE A 130 -21.59 -18.28 7.29
C ILE A 130 -20.65 -17.98 8.44
N LEU A 131 -19.98 -19.01 8.94
CA LEU A 131 -19.00 -18.87 10.00
C LEU A 131 -17.77 -18.12 9.49
N LEU A 132 -17.25 -17.19 10.30
CA LEU A 132 -16.09 -16.38 9.93
C LEU A 132 -14.87 -17.23 9.53
N HIS A 133 -14.64 -18.34 10.24
CA HIS A 133 -13.54 -19.25 9.94
C HIS A 133 -13.68 -19.92 8.57
N ASP A 134 -14.90 -20.19 8.10
CA ASP A 134 -15.13 -20.72 6.75
C ASP A 134 -14.79 -19.68 5.67
N ILE A 135 -15.11 -18.42 5.92
CA ILE A 135 -14.72 -17.31 5.04
C ILE A 135 -13.20 -17.19 4.97
N ILE A 136 -12.49 -17.32 6.10
CA ILE A 136 -11.03 -17.29 6.13
C ILE A 136 -10.44 -18.47 5.34
N ARG A 137 -11.01 -19.67 5.48
CA ARG A 137 -10.60 -20.86 4.70
C ARG A 137 -10.78 -20.62 3.20
N GLU A 138 -11.91 -20.07 2.78
CA GLU A 138 -12.16 -19.73 1.37
C GLU A 138 -11.19 -18.65 0.87
N TYR A 139 -11.00 -17.60 1.66
CA TYR A 139 -10.02 -16.54 1.38
C TYR A 139 -8.61 -17.11 1.18
N LEU A 140 -8.16 -18.04 2.03
CA LEU A 140 -6.83 -18.65 1.92
C LEU A 140 -6.66 -19.49 0.65
N VAL A 141 -7.71 -20.20 0.23
CA VAL A 141 -7.69 -20.92 -1.06
C VAL A 141 -7.48 -19.94 -2.22
N LEU A 142 -8.20 -18.81 -2.22
CA LEU A 142 -8.03 -17.75 -3.23
C LEU A 142 -6.65 -17.08 -3.12
N ALA A 143 -6.18 -16.81 -1.91
CA ALA A 143 -4.89 -16.19 -1.65
C ALA A 143 -3.75 -17.07 -2.18
N MET A 144 -3.81 -18.39 -1.96
CA MET A 144 -2.82 -19.32 -2.48
C MET A 144 -2.90 -19.46 -4.00
N ARG A 145 -4.12 -19.53 -4.55
CA ARG A 145 -4.36 -19.62 -6.00
C ARG A 145 -3.77 -18.43 -6.76
N TYR A 146 -3.97 -17.21 -6.26
CA TYR A 146 -3.50 -15.99 -6.92
C TYR A 146 -2.11 -15.52 -6.44
N GLY A 147 -1.35 -16.38 -5.74
CA GLY A 147 0.02 -16.06 -5.32
C GLY A 147 0.10 -14.86 -4.36
N HIS A 148 -0.90 -14.68 -3.50
CA HIS A 148 -0.95 -13.57 -2.55
C HIS A 148 0.20 -13.68 -1.54
N HIS A 149 0.91 -12.57 -1.33
CA HIS A 149 2.00 -12.52 -0.35
C HIS A 149 1.49 -12.74 1.09
N ILE A 150 2.23 -13.55 1.86
CA ILE A 150 1.84 -13.99 3.21
C ILE A 150 1.57 -12.83 4.17
N THR A 151 2.38 -11.77 4.17
CA THR A 151 2.17 -10.67 5.14
C THR A 151 0.84 -9.96 4.91
N GLY A 152 0.40 -9.85 3.66
CA GLY A 152 -0.91 -9.32 3.32
C GLY A 152 -2.03 -10.28 3.73
N ALA A 153 -1.85 -11.58 3.47
CA ALA A 153 -2.80 -12.60 3.86
C ALA A 153 -3.03 -12.63 5.38
N LYS A 154 -1.94 -12.66 6.15
CA LYS A 154 -1.99 -12.56 7.62
C LYS A 154 -2.66 -11.28 8.08
N TYR A 155 -2.36 -10.14 7.46
CA TYR A 155 -2.99 -8.87 7.82
C TYR A 155 -4.52 -8.93 7.62
N CYS A 156 -4.99 -9.45 6.48
CA CYS A 156 -6.42 -9.63 6.23
C CYS A 156 -7.08 -10.53 7.28
N ILE A 157 -6.46 -11.67 7.58
CA ILE A 157 -6.96 -12.62 8.60
C ILE A 157 -6.96 -11.97 10.00
N GLN A 158 -5.94 -11.20 10.35
CA GLN A 158 -5.91 -10.44 11.60
C GLN A 158 -7.07 -9.43 11.70
N GLN A 159 -7.44 -8.77 10.59
CA GLN A 159 -8.58 -7.87 10.59
C GLN A 159 -9.90 -8.63 10.74
N MET A 160 -10.02 -9.81 10.13
CA MET A 160 -11.19 -10.68 10.31
C MET A 160 -11.30 -11.12 11.78
N LEU A 161 -10.21 -11.65 12.34
CA LEU A 161 -10.10 -12.13 13.73
C LEU A 161 -9.87 -11.02 14.77
N HIS A 162 -10.28 -9.78 14.50
CA HIS A 162 -10.06 -8.65 15.40
C HIS A 162 -10.72 -8.80 16.79
N LEU A 163 -11.63 -9.76 16.97
CA LEU A 163 -12.25 -10.13 18.24
C LEU A 163 -11.69 -11.42 18.86
N GLU A 164 -10.82 -12.15 18.16
CA GLU A 164 -10.28 -13.47 18.52
C GLU A 164 -8.74 -13.45 18.67
N GLY A 165 -8.18 -12.28 19.04
CA GLY A 165 -6.75 -11.98 18.98
C GLY A 165 -5.84 -12.71 19.99
N ASP A 166 -6.39 -13.56 20.84
CA ASP A 166 -5.71 -14.35 21.88
C ASP A 166 -5.92 -15.86 21.71
N THR A 167 -6.67 -16.29 20.69
CA THR A 167 -6.93 -17.71 20.44
C THR A 167 -5.66 -18.44 19.96
N PRO A 168 -5.49 -19.74 20.27
CA PRO A 168 -4.37 -20.54 19.74
C PRO A 168 -4.30 -20.49 18.21
N LEU A 169 -5.46 -20.59 17.53
CA LEU A 169 -5.55 -20.49 16.07
C LEU A 169 -5.04 -19.14 15.54
N PHE A 170 -5.34 -18.04 16.23
CA PHE A 170 -4.81 -16.72 15.88
C PHE A 170 -3.29 -16.68 16.07
N LEU A 171 -2.76 -17.18 17.18
CA LEU A 171 -1.32 -17.21 17.44
C LEU A 171 -0.57 -18.06 16.40
N ASP A 172 -1.08 -19.23 16.05
CA ASP A 172 -0.52 -20.11 15.02
C ASP A 172 -0.56 -19.46 13.63
N THR A 173 -1.63 -18.73 13.33
CA THR A 173 -1.75 -17.91 12.12
C THR A 173 -0.62 -16.87 12.05
N LEU A 174 -0.27 -16.24 13.18
CA LEU A 174 0.83 -15.27 13.23
C LEU A 174 2.20 -15.93 13.15
N ALA A 175 2.34 -17.15 13.65
CA ALA A 175 3.59 -17.90 13.65
C ALA A 175 3.98 -18.44 12.26
N ALA A 176 3.01 -18.75 11.40
CA ALA A 176 3.25 -19.36 10.07
C ALA A 176 4.30 -18.63 9.22
N ALA A 177 5.39 -19.27 8.80
CA ALA A 177 6.48 -18.61 8.09
C ALA A 177 6.19 -18.32 6.61
N ASP A 178 5.38 -19.18 5.97
CA ASP A 178 5.03 -19.14 4.54
C ASP A 178 3.53 -19.44 4.32
N MET A 179 3.09 -19.32 3.06
CA MET A 179 1.68 -19.55 2.70
C MET A 179 1.25 -21.02 2.87
N GLU A 180 2.16 -21.98 2.73
CA GLU A 180 1.83 -23.40 2.92
C GLU A 180 1.56 -23.70 4.38
N GLN A 181 2.43 -23.23 5.28
CA GLN A 181 2.24 -23.33 6.73
C GLN A 181 0.95 -22.63 7.15
N LEU A 182 0.66 -21.45 6.61
CA LEU A 182 -0.57 -20.73 6.90
C LEU A 182 -1.81 -21.53 6.45
N CYS A 183 -1.79 -22.10 5.24
CA CYS A 183 -2.87 -22.97 4.77
C CYS A 183 -2.98 -24.27 5.58
N SER A 184 -1.87 -24.78 6.11
CA SER A 184 -1.85 -25.96 6.98
C SER A 184 -2.52 -25.68 8.32
N VAL A 185 -2.22 -24.54 8.96
CA VAL A 185 -2.85 -24.11 10.22
C VAL A 185 -4.37 -24.06 10.09
N TRP A 186 -4.86 -23.59 8.93
CA TRP A 186 -6.29 -23.47 8.65
C TRP A 186 -6.93 -24.73 8.04
N GLY A 187 -6.17 -25.82 7.86
CA GLY A 187 -6.67 -27.10 7.35
C GLY A 187 -7.07 -27.06 5.86
N VAL A 188 -6.54 -26.12 5.08
CA VAL A 188 -6.91 -25.93 3.65
C VAL A 188 -5.79 -26.26 2.66
N LEU A 189 -4.59 -26.61 3.13
CA LEU A 189 -3.42 -26.88 2.28
C LEU A 189 -3.69 -27.88 1.16
N GLU A 190 -4.32 -29.02 1.47
CA GLU A 190 -4.64 -30.05 0.48
C GLU A 190 -5.66 -29.57 -0.56
N LYS A 191 -6.62 -28.73 -0.15
CA LYS A 191 -7.59 -28.11 -1.06
C LYS A 191 -6.90 -27.13 -2.01
N CYS A 192 -5.96 -26.34 -1.50
CA CYS A 192 -5.17 -25.42 -2.32
C CYS A 192 -4.34 -26.15 -3.37
N ARG A 193 -3.62 -27.23 -2.98
CA ARG A 193 -2.80 -28.04 -3.89
C ARG A 193 -3.61 -28.63 -5.04
N ARG A 194 -4.80 -29.19 -4.75
CA ARG A 194 -5.72 -29.74 -5.77
C ARG A 194 -6.20 -28.67 -6.77
N THR A 195 -6.49 -27.47 -6.27
CA THR A 195 -6.98 -26.37 -7.11
C THR A 195 -5.90 -25.95 -8.11
N ASN A 196 -4.64 -25.82 -7.67
CA ASN A 196 -3.52 -25.46 -8.54
C ASN A 196 -3.24 -26.54 -9.62
N GLN A 197 -3.27 -27.82 -9.24
CA GLN A 197 -3.04 -28.94 -10.19
C GLN A 197 -4.12 -29.02 -11.28
N THR A 198 -5.38 -28.76 -10.92
CA THR A 198 -6.50 -28.81 -11.88
C THR A 198 -6.37 -27.70 -12.93
N GLU A 199 -5.84 -26.54 -12.55
CA GLU A 199 -5.62 -25.43 -13.48
C GLU A 199 -4.40 -25.63 -14.38
N GLU A 200 -3.31 -26.21 -13.85
CA GLU A 200 -2.14 -26.60 -14.67
C GLU A 200 -2.50 -27.65 -15.72
N CYS A 201 -3.37 -28.61 -15.38
CA CYS A 201 -3.89 -29.60 -16.33
C CYS A 201 -4.80 -28.93 -17.40
N ASN A 202 -5.66 -28.00 -16.99
CA ASN A 202 -6.52 -27.28 -17.94
C ASN A 202 -5.74 -26.33 -18.86
N HIS A 203 -4.65 -25.72 -18.38
CA HIS A 203 -3.78 -24.88 -19.21
C HIS A 203 -2.98 -25.68 -20.25
N HIS A 204 -2.66 -26.95 -19.95
CA HIS A 204 -2.05 -27.88 -20.92
C HIS A 204 -3.02 -28.30 -22.02
N PHE A 205 -4.32 -28.43 -21.73
CA PHE A 205 -5.33 -28.76 -22.75
C PHE A 205 -5.65 -27.60 -23.68
N THR A 206 -5.55 -26.33 -23.24
CA THR A 206 -5.85 -25.16 -24.08
C THR A 206 -4.71 -24.76 -25.02
N ASN A 207 -3.48 -25.24 -24.79
CA ASN A 207 -2.31 -24.93 -25.63
C ASN A 207 -2.01 -26.02 -26.68
N GLY A 208 -2.85 -27.05 -26.82
CA GLY A 208 -2.62 -28.22 -27.67
C GLY A 208 -3.28 -28.21 -29.05
N THR A 209 -4.10 -27.23 -29.40
CA THR A 209 -4.81 -27.21 -30.70
C THR A 209 -4.86 -25.81 -31.28
N SER A 210 -3.88 -25.47 -32.12
CA SER A 210 -4.01 -24.81 -33.44
C SER A 210 -2.73 -24.03 -33.79
N ARG A 211 -2.05 -24.44 -34.86
CA ARG A 211 -1.27 -23.61 -35.79
C ARG A 211 -0.80 -24.47 -36.96
N ASP A 212 -1.69 -24.66 -37.92
CA ASP A 212 -1.30 -24.91 -39.30
C ASP A 212 -1.51 -23.62 -40.09
N THR A 213 -0.42 -23.20 -40.75
CA THR A 213 -0.33 -22.43 -42.01
C THR A 213 -1.19 -21.18 -42.20
N GLU A 214 -0.54 -20.02 -42.33
CA GLU A 214 -0.35 -19.37 -43.65
C GLU A 214 0.58 -18.15 -43.54
N ALA A 215 1.57 -18.11 -44.43
CA ALA A 215 2.52 -17.03 -44.62
C ALA A 215 1.98 -16.03 -45.66
N GLY A 216 2.05 -14.74 -45.36
CA GLY A 216 1.67 -13.66 -46.27
C GLY A 216 2.74 -12.57 -46.32
N THR A 217 3.44 -12.52 -47.44
CA THR A 217 4.52 -11.59 -47.82
C THR A 217 3.96 -10.25 -48.32
N LEU A 218 4.49 -9.09 -47.87
CA LEU A 218 4.52 -7.80 -48.60
C LEU A 218 5.66 -6.93 -47.98
N LEU A 219 6.85 -6.89 -48.59
CA LEU A 219 7.38 -5.89 -49.55
C LEU A 219 7.69 -4.51 -48.92
N GLU A 220 9.00 -4.28 -48.71
CA GLU A 220 9.65 -2.98 -48.45
C GLU A 220 9.81 -2.17 -49.74
N SER A 221 9.77 -0.84 -49.61
CA SER A 221 10.38 0.09 -50.57
C SER A 221 11.08 1.24 -49.83
N GLU A 222 12.40 1.29 -49.98
CA GLU A 222 13.37 2.29 -49.49
C GLU A 222 13.22 3.66 -50.20
N LEU A 223 13.69 4.80 -49.64
CA LEU A 223 15.07 5.37 -49.70
C LEU A 223 15.03 6.85 -49.19
N PRO A 224 16.13 7.62 -49.03
CA PRO A 224 17.55 7.29 -48.79
C PRO A 224 18.29 8.17 -47.73
N ASP A 225 19.40 7.58 -47.25
CA ASP A 225 20.77 8.08 -46.97
C ASP A 225 21.06 9.51 -46.43
N GLY A 226 21.91 9.57 -45.38
CA GLY A 226 22.38 10.82 -44.77
C GLY A 226 23.30 10.67 -43.56
N LYS A 227 24.53 10.19 -43.80
CA LYS A 227 25.80 10.35 -43.03
C LYS A 227 25.77 10.93 -41.59
N ARG A 228 26.37 10.16 -40.68
CA ARG A 228 26.85 10.55 -39.33
C ARG A 228 27.84 11.74 -39.37
N PRO A 229 27.95 12.49 -38.26
CA PRO A 229 29.25 12.96 -37.78
C PRO A 229 29.60 12.45 -36.37
N ARG A 230 30.92 12.31 -36.17
CA ARG A 230 31.63 11.86 -34.97
C ARG A 230 32.20 13.08 -34.22
N LEU A 231 32.39 12.90 -32.91
CA LEU A 231 33.11 13.67 -31.88
C LEU A 231 33.88 14.95 -32.28
N GLU A 232 33.74 15.97 -31.41
CA GLU A 232 34.77 16.68 -30.61
C GLU A 232 34.07 17.94 -30.05
N THR A 233 34.19 18.42 -28.80
CA THR A 233 35.29 18.59 -27.85
C THR A 233 34.72 18.84 -26.44
N ASP A 234 35.44 18.44 -25.39
CA ASP A 234 35.23 18.90 -24.00
C ASP A 234 35.21 20.44 -23.88
N PRO A 235 34.50 20.97 -22.87
CA PRO A 235 35.16 21.88 -21.96
C PRO A 235 34.87 21.57 -20.47
N THR A 236 35.96 21.26 -19.78
CA THR A 236 36.40 21.68 -18.43
C THR A 236 35.36 21.81 -17.30
N PRO A 237 35.56 21.12 -16.15
CA PRO A 237 34.62 21.11 -15.04
C PRO A 237 34.68 22.40 -14.21
N ALA A 238 33.54 23.06 -14.03
CA ALA A 238 33.39 24.14 -13.07
C ALA A 238 33.12 23.59 -11.65
N VAL A 239 34.18 23.65 -10.84
CA VAL A 239 34.20 23.89 -9.39
C VAL A 239 33.22 23.07 -8.53
N GLN A 240 33.69 21.91 -8.08
CA GLN A 240 33.19 21.27 -6.86
C GLN A 240 33.71 22.04 -5.65
N GLN A 241 32.81 22.61 -4.84
CA GLN A 241 33.11 22.94 -3.46
C GLN A 241 33.30 21.63 -2.70
N SER A 242 34.52 21.41 -2.23
CA SER A 242 34.94 20.29 -1.39
C SER A 242 34.35 20.44 0.01
N ASP A 243 33.47 19.52 0.40
CA ASP A 243 33.13 19.26 1.81
C ASP A 243 33.97 18.08 2.35
N PRO A 244 34.47 18.14 3.60
CA PRO A 244 35.46 17.20 4.12
C PRO A 244 34.78 15.95 4.70
N VAL A 245 34.45 14.95 3.87
CA VAL A 245 33.91 13.66 4.34
C VAL A 245 34.50 12.53 3.51
N GLN A 246 35.39 11.72 4.11
CA GLN A 246 36.31 10.87 3.35
C GLN A 246 35.94 9.36 3.36
N LYS A 247 34.93 8.93 4.13
CA LYS A 247 34.52 7.51 4.20
C LYS A 247 33.01 7.33 4.30
N THR A 248 32.45 6.51 3.41
CA THR A 248 31.04 6.08 3.44
C THR A 248 30.98 4.57 3.72
N ILE A 249 30.17 4.16 4.68
CA ILE A 249 29.89 2.77 5.04
C ILE A 249 28.44 2.48 4.70
N GLU A 250 28.22 1.55 3.79
CA GLU A 250 26.90 1.15 3.34
C GLU A 250 26.56 -0.26 3.80
N ARG A 251 25.32 -0.45 4.27
CA ARG A 251 24.77 -1.76 4.62
C ARG A 251 23.29 -1.82 4.24
N HIS A 252 22.80 -3.03 3.99
CA HIS A 252 21.40 -3.30 3.71
C HIS A 252 20.77 -3.98 4.93
N ILE A 253 20.32 -3.19 5.92
CA ILE A 253 19.83 -3.71 7.21
C ILE A 253 18.36 -3.36 7.38
N PRO A 254 17.42 -4.34 7.38
CA PRO A 254 16.03 -4.05 7.68
C PRO A 254 15.85 -3.69 9.17
N PHE A 255 15.10 -2.63 9.44
CA PHE A 255 14.63 -2.32 10.80
C PHE A 255 13.20 -2.79 10.99
N GLU A 256 13.02 -3.77 11.87
CA GLU A 256 11.70 -4.25 12.29
C GLU A 256 11.47 -3.95 13.77
N ARG A 257 10.45 -3.12 14.05
CA ARG A 257 10.16 -2.60 15.40
C ARG A 257 10.04 -3.69 16.47
N ARG A 258 9.60 -4.90 16.09
CA ARG A 258 9.34 -6.04 16.98
C ARG A 258 10.59 -6.58 17.69
N TYR A 259 11.79 -6.37 17.14
CA TYR A 259 13.01 -6.90 17.76
C TYR A 259 13.57 -6.02 18.88
N TRP A 260 12.90 -4.93 19.24
CA TRP A 260 13.27 -4.03 20.33
C TRP A 260 12.12 -3.88 21.34
N PRO A 261 12.41 -3.61 22.64
CA PRO A 261 11.38 -3.40 23.66
C PRO A 261 10.31 -2.39 23.23
N VAL A 262 9.02 -2.66 23.51
CA VAL A 262 7.87 -1.81 23.09
C VAL A 262 7.97 -0.39 23.68
N HIS A 263 8.52 -0.28 24.88
CA HIS A 263 8.89 0.96 25.53
C HIS A 263 10.39 0.90 25.86
N GLY A 264 11.15 1.96 25.57
CA GLY A 264 12.59 2.01 25.88
C GLY A 264 13.49 2.30 24.66
N VAL A 265 14.73 1.80 24.74
CA VAL A 265 15.87 2.25 23.93
C VAL A 265 15.85 1.66 22.51
N THR A 266 15.61 2.51 21.53
CA THR A 266 15.72 2.18 20.09
C THR A 266 17.17 2.38 19.60
N PRO A 267 17.57 1.78 18.47
CA PRO A 267 18.91 1.97 17.90
C PRO A 267 19.34 3.44 17.82
N LYS A 268 18.45 4.34 17.37
CA LYS A 268 18.72 5.78 17.33
C LYS A 268 18.99 6.37 18.71
N GLN A 269 18.24 5.95 19.72
CA GLN A 269 18.44 6.42 21.10
C GLN A 269 19.72 5.85 21.71
N ILE A 270 20.08 4.60 21.41
CA ILE A 270 21.35 3.99 21.83
C ILE A 270 22.51 4.78 21.26
N LEU A 271 22.47 5.08 19.96
CA LEU A 271 23.53 5.83 19.30
C LEU A 271 23.68 7.24 19.92
N ILE A 272 22.57 7.98 20.08
CA ILE A 272 22.60 9.31 20.71
C ILE A 272 23.14 9.24 22.14
N ALA A 273 22.66 8.29 22.95
CA ALA A 273 23.12 8.11 24.33
C ALA A 273 24.60 7.74 24.41
N HIS A 274 25.10 6.93 23.47
CA HIS A 274 26.51 6.59 23.37
C HIS A 274 27.36 7.83 23.09
N CYS A 275 27.01 8.64 22.08
CA CYS A 275 27.75 9.86 21.75
C CYS A 275 27.75 10.85 22.93
N GLN A 276 26.63 10.99 23.64
CA GLN A 276 26.54 11.82 24.85
C GLN A 276 27.45 11.31 25.97
N LYS A 277 27.45 9.99 26.22
CA LYS A 277 28.28 9.37 27.26
C LYS A 277 29.78 9.53 26.99
N GLN A 278 30.17 9.45 25.71
CA GLN A 278 31.56 9.59 25.28
C GLN A 278 31.97 11.05 25.00
N LYS A 279 31.07 12.03 25.24
CA LYS A 279 31.29 13.46 24.94
C LYS A 279 31.70 13.73 23.48
N MET A 280 31.15 12.94 22.56
CA MET A 280 31.38 13.06 21.12
C MET A 280 30.32 13.97 20.47
N GLN A 281 30.57 14.40 19.24
CA GLN A 281 29.58 15.14 18.47
C GLN A 281 28.33 14.29 18.23
N LEU A 282 27.15 14.90 18.39
CA LEU A 282 25.89 14.20 18.15
C LEU A 282 25.74 13.80 16.67
N PRO A 283 25.18 12.61 16.39
CA PRO A 283 24.99 12.13 15.03
C PRO A 283 23.95 12.98 14.29
N GLU A 284 24.27 13.38 13.06
CA GLU A 284 23.35 14.07 12.15
C GLU A 284 22.63 13.05 11.25
N PHE A 285 21.35 13.31 10.95
CA PHE A 285 20.51 12.41 10.15
C PHE A 285 20.05 13.10 8.87
N ILE A 286 20.53 12.60 7.72
CA ILE A 286 20.05 13.02 6.40
C ILE A 286 19.11 11.93 5.90
N THR A 287 17.89 12.30 5.49
CA THR A 287 16.93 11.35 4.91
C THR A 287 16.50 11.81 3.53
N ALA A 288 16.77 10.99 2.52
CA ALA A 288 16.28 11.18 1.17
C ALA A 288 14.97 10.40 0.98
N SER A 289 14.03 11.01 0.26
CA SER A 289 12.90 10.28 -0.32
C SER A 289 13.29 9.81 -1.72
N PHE A 290 12.74 8.68 -2.18
CA PHE A 290 13.08 8.04 -3.46
C PHE A 290 13.16 9.01 -4.67
N ASN A 291 12.39 10.11 -4.67
CA ASN A 291 12.41 11.13 -5.73
C ASN A 291 13.69 12.00 -5.80
N GLN A 292 14.72 11.74 -4.99
CA GLN A 292 15.94 12.55 -4.89
C GLN A 292 17.26 11.75 -5.01
N ILE A 293 17.23 10.47 -5.40
CA ILE A 293 18.44 9.61 -5.47
C ILE A 293 18.87 9.40 -6.93
N PRO A 294 20.17 9.55 -7.30
CA PRO A 294 20.65 9.29 -8.65
C PRO A 294 20.52 7.80 -9.05
N ILE A 295 20.29 7.57 -10.34
CA ILE A 295 19.74 6.38 -11.02
C ILE A 295 20.48 5.03 -10.77
N ARG A 296 21.57 5.00 -10.00
CA ARG A 296 22.41 3.80 -9.87
C ARG A 296 21.94 2.72 -8.86
N LEU A 297 20.82 2.90 -8.17
CA LEU A 297 20.29 1.94 -7.17
C LEU A 297 18.97 1.23 -7.59
N SER A 298 18.58 1.27 -8.87
CA SER A 298 17.26 0.82 -9.34
C SER A 298 17.13 -0.69 -9.65
N LEU A 299 18.04 -1.55 -9.21
CA LEU A 299 18.14 -2.95 -9.71
C LEU A 299 17.61 -4.06 -8.78
N VAL A 300 16.81 -3.77 -7.76
CA VAL A 300 16.23 -4.83 -6.89
C VAL A 300 14.70 -4.70 -6.67
N LEU A 301 14.03 -3.73 -7.30
CA LEU A 301 12.57 -3.55 -7.15
C LEU A 301 11.90 -3.38 -8.51
N SER A 302 10.71 -3.95 -8.69
CA SER A 302 9.94 -3.83 -9.94
C SER A 302 9.54 -2.37 -10.20
N PRO A 303 9.38 -1.92 -11.47
CA PRO A 303 8.98 -0.55 -11.80
C PRO A 303 7.65 -0.09 -11.18
N ILE A 304 6.80 -1.04 -10.79
CA ILE A 304 5.50 -0.81 -10.14
C ILE A 304 5.71 -0.51 -8.64
N GLU A 305 6.58 -1.26 -7.96
CA GLU A 305 6.94 -0.99 -6.55
C GLU A 305 7.67 0.35 -6.38
N GLN A 306 8.46 0.73 -7.39
CA GLN A 306 9.17 2.02 -7.44
C GLN A 306 8.21 3.22 -7.56
N ARG A 307 7.03 3.04 -8.17
CA ARG A 307 6.03 4.12 -8.37
C ARG A 307 5.08 4.31 -7.19
N GLU A 308 4.84 3.28 -6.38
CA GLU A 308 3.85 3.32 -5.29
C GLU A 308 4.46 3.47 -3.88
N ALA A 309 5.70 3.04 -3.66
CA ALA A 309 6.31 3.13 -2.34
C ALA A 309 7.11 4.45 -2.18
N ARG A 310 6.57 5.40 -1.40
CA ARG A 310 7.36 6.53 -0.86
C ARG A 310 8.37 6.00 0.17
N LEU A 311 9.44 5.38 -0.32
CA LEU A 311 10.50 4.84 0.51
C LEU A 311 11.44 5.95 0.96
N PHE A 312 11.88 5.84 2.21
CA PHE A 312 12.86 6.69 2.85
C PHE A 312 14.16 5.93 2.99
N PHE A 313 15.27 6.62 2.72
CA PHE A 313 16.63 6.15 2.92
C PHE A 313 17.37 7.18 3.77
N SER A 314 17.96 6.73 4.87
CA SER A 314 18.62 7.61 5.81
C SER A 314 20.11 7.32 5.87
N THR A 315 20.86 8.38 6.13
CA THR A 315 22.30 8.36 6.37
C THR A 315 22.55 9.03 7.70
N VAL A 316 23.32 8.36 8.56
CA VAL A 316 23.88 8.96 9.76
C VAL A 316 25.24 9.54 9.44
N ILE A 317 25.51 10.78 9.82
CA ILE A 317 26.84 11.37 9.79
C ILE A 317 27.36 11.44 11.21
N HIS A 318 28.49 10.80 11.46
CA HIS A 318 29.16 10.81 12.76
C HIS A 318 30.67 10.66 12.54
N ASP A 319 31.48 11.50 13.22
CA ASP A 319 32.95 11.55 13.10
C ASP A 319 33.47 11.61 11.66
N ASN A 320 32.87 12.45 10.81
CA ASN A 320 33.20 12.58 9.39
C ASN A 320 33.08 11.27 8.57
N VAL A 321 32.28 10.31 9.06
CA VAL A 321 31.90 9.08 8.36
C VAL A 321 30.40 9.09 8.08
N ARG A 322 30.01 8.68 6.86
CA ARG A 322 28.61 8.51 6.47
C ARG A 322 28.21 7.05 6.60
N TYR A 323 27.20 6.76 7.40
CA TYR A 323 26.63 5.43 7.59
C TYR A 323 25.28 5.38 6.88
N HIS A 324 25.26 4.81 5.68
CA HIS A 324 24.09 4.79 4.81
C HIS A 324 23.41 3.41 4.85
N ASN A 325 22.09 3.42 4.99
CA ASN A 325 21.29 2.20 4.84
C ASN A 325 20.59 2.16 3.48
N THR A 326 20.85 1.10 2.73
CA THR A 326 20.30 0.87 1.38
C THR A 326 18.92 0.20 1.42
N PHE A 327 18.43 -0.23 2.59
CA PHE A 327 17.08 -0.80 2.75
C PHE A 327 16.01 0.30 2.80
N GLY A 328 15.09 0.29 1.83
CA GLY A 328 14.02 1.27 1.75
C GLY A 328 12.94 1.08 2.83
N CYS A 329 12.67 2.13 3.61
CA CYS A 329 11.70 2.09 4.70
C CYS A 329 10.42 2.87 4.37
N LYS A 330 9.25 2.37 4.80
CA LYS A 330 7.94 3.05 4.61
C LYS A 330 7.74 4.29 5.47
N SER A 331 8.65 4.59 6.41
CA SER A 331 8.61 5.81 7.22
C SER A 331 10.01 6.38 7.45
N LYS A 332 10.12 7.71 7.49
CA LYS A 332 11.35 8.42 7.89
C LYS A 332 11.87 7.94 9.25
N LYS A 333 10.98 7.76 10.22
CA LYS A 333 11.35 7.28 11.56
C LYS A 333 12.04 5.92 11.51
N PHE A 334 11.54 4.97 10.73
CA PHE A 334 12.16 3.63 10.62
C PHE A 334 13.44 3.66 9.80
N SER A 335 13.49 4.47 8.76
CA SER A 335 14.69 4.71 7.97
C SER A 335 15.86 5.21 8.84
N GLU A 336 15.60 6.17 9.73
CA GLU A 336 16.62 6.68 10.65
C GLU A 336 17.08 5.61 11.65
N GLN A 337 16.18 4.74 12.14
CA GLN A 337 16.58 3.61 12.99
C GLN A 337 17.47 2.62 12.24
N ALA A 338 17.12 2.32 10.99
CA ALA A 338 17.88 1.44 10.12
C ALA A 338 19.29 2.00 9.84
N ALA A 339 19.41 3.31 9.61
CA ALA A 339 20.72 3.97 9.46
C ALA A 339 21.52 4.00 10.77
N SER A 340 20.87 4.14 11.93
CA SER A 340 21.53 3.99 13.23
C SER A 340 22.10 2.59 13.44
N LEU A 341 21.46 1.52 12.93
CA LEU A 341 22.02 0.17 13.00
C LEU A 341 23.33 0.05 12.25
N VAL A 342 23.44 0.66 11.06
CA VAL A 342 24.69 0.69 10.27
C VAL A 342 25.82 1.34 11.05
N CYS A 343 25.52 2.45 11.74
CA CYS A 343 26.47 3.16 12.58
C CYS A 343 26.88 2.34 13.81
N LEU A 344 25.91 1.78 14.55
CA LEU A 344 26.17 0.97 15.74
C LEU A 344 26.99 -0.29 15.41
N GLU A 345 26.67 -0.99 14.33
CA GLU A 345 27.43 -2.17 13.87
C GLU A 345 28.88 -1.79 13.55
N ALA A 346 29.09 -0.69 12.82
CA ALA A 346 30.43 -0.22 12.47
C ALA A 346 31.26 0.24 13.67
N LEU A 347 30.61 0.77 14.71
CA LEU A 347 31.24 1.16 15.98
C LEU A 347 31.38 -0.02 16.97
N GLY A 348 30.86 -1.21 16.64
CA GLY A 348 30.89 -2.37 17.53
C GLY A 348 30.01 -2.22 18.78
N ILE A 349 28.98 -1.37 18.72
CA ILE A 349 28.09 -1.08 19.84
C ILE A 349 26.85 -1.99 19.75
N PRO A 350 26.42 -2.64 20.86
CA PRO A 350 25.19 -3.43 20.88
C PRO A 350 23.98 -2.62 20.43
N ASP A 351 23.20 -3.17 19.49
CA ASP A 351 22.05 -2.50 18.92
C ASP A 351 20.80 -2.53 19.81
N GLY A 352 20.87 -3.20 20.96
CA GLY A 352 19.77 -3.33 21.94
C GLY A 352 18.65 -4.25 21.50
N ARG A 353 18.90 -5.11 20.50
CA ARG A 353 17.94 -6.11 20.05
C ARG A 353 17.68 -7.14 21.15
N LEU A 354 16.42 -7.53 21.30
CA LEU A 354 16.03 -8.61 22.20
C LEU A 354 16.73 -9.91 21.78
N PRO A 355 17.18 -10.75 22.74
CA PRO A 355 17.74 -12.05 22.42
C PRO A 355 16.72 -12.87 21.63
N ARG A 356 17.19 -13.59 20.60
CA ARG A 356 16.35 -14.55 19.89
C ARG A 356 16.02 -15.66 20.90
N ASN A 357 14.77 -15.76 21.31
CA ASN A 357 14.29 -17.00 21.94
C ASN A 357 14.41 -18.08 20.86
N ASN A 358 15.34 -19.02 21.06
CA ASN A 358 15.46 -20.20 20.22
C ASN A 358 14.23 -21.09 20.37
#